data_AF-A0A1A8QJ60-F1
#
_entry.id   AF-A0A1A8QJ60-F1
#
_cell.length_a   1.000
_cell.length_b   1.000
_cell.length_c   1.000
_cell.angle_alpha   90.00
_cell.angle_beta   90.00
_cell.angle_gamma   90.00
#
_symmetry.space_group_name_H-M   'P 1'
#
loop_
_entity.id
_entity.type
_entity.pdbx_description
1 polymer ?
#
loop_
_entity_poly.entity_id
_entity_poly.type
_entity_poly.pdbx_seq_one_letter_code
_entity_poly.pdbx_strand_id
1 'polypeptide(L)'
;VCLLAKKHNINVWFEPTDKEKARKPFLSDAWKFLSYSSPNLAELCIMNKTLGISTPDELPNTLDEILKAAAALSRPLLEHLHCLVVTLGPHGVLLCGEHEAGTINLQPRKLKKRKQICALHYPAMTVTPEEILNVSGAGDSLAGAL
;
A
#
# COMPACT_ATOMS: atom_id res chain seq x y z
N VAL A 1 -7.09 -18.02 -4.70
CA VAL A 1 -7.92 -16.79 -4.56
C VAL A 1 -7.74 -15.84 -5.74
N CYS A 2 -6.58 -15.22 -5.95
CA CYS A 2 -6.43 -14.15 -6.95
C CYS A 2 -6.76 -14.57 -8.40
N LEU A 3 -6.38 -15.77 -8.82
CA LEU A 3 -6.73 -16.29 -10.16
C LEU A 3 -8.24 -16.46 -10.35
N LEU A 4 -8.95 -16.92 -9.31
CA LEU A 4 -10.39 -17.06 -9.32
C LEU A 4 -11.07 -15.69 -9.37
N ALA A 5 -10.62 -14.74 -8.54
CA ALA A 5 -11.12 -13.38 -8.55
C ALA A 5 -10.95 -12.72 -9.93
N LYS A 6 -9.77 -12.88 -10.55
CA LYS A 6 -9.53 -12.43 -11.93
C LYS A 6 -10.50 -13.04 -12.94
N LYS A 7 -10.78 -14.35 -12.87
CA LYS A 7 -11.74 -15.04 -13.75
C LYS A 7 -13.13 -14.41 -13.70
N HIS A 8 -13.52 -13.89 -12.54
CA HIS A 8 -14.83 -13.27 -12.30
C HIS A 8 -14.79 -11.74 -12.27
N ASN A 9 -13.66 -11.12 -12.65
CA ASN A 9 -13.46 -9.67 -12.62
C ASN A 9 -13.75 -9.03 -11.24
N ILE A 10 -13.37 -9.74 -10.17
CA ILE A 10 -13.51 -9.29 -8.79
C ILE A 10 -12.18 -8.67 -8.34
N ASN A 11 -12.25 -7.49 -7.73
CA ASN A 11 -11.08 -6.85 -7.16
C ASN A 11 -10.61 -7.56 -5.90
N VAL A 12 -9.29 -7.66 -5.74
CA VAL A 12 -8.68 -8.29 -4.58
C VAL A 12 -7.94 -7.25 -3.78
N TRP A 13 -8.32 -7.12 -2.51
CA TRP A 13 -7.57 -6.38 -1.51
C TRP A 13 -6.65 -7.33 -0.75
N PHE A 14 -5.38 -6.99 -0.62
CA PHE A 14 -4.42 -7.74 0.18
C PHE A 14 -3.98 -6.92 1.40
N GLU A 15 -4.38 -7.36 2.58
CA GLU A 15 -3.87 -6.83 3.84
C GLU A 15 -2.74 -7.73 4.36
N PRO A 16 -1.48 -7.25 4.42
CA PRO A 16 -0.34 -8.08 4.79
C PRO A 16 -0.39 -8.63 6.21
N THR A 17 -0.92 -7.86 7.17
CA THR A 17 -1.00 -8.14 8.63
C THR A 17 0.33 -8.33 9.37
N ASP A 18 1.38 -8.85 8.71
CA ASP A 18 2.73 -8.95 9.26
C ASP A 18 3.79 -9.10 8.16
N LYS A 19 5.05 -8.85 8.54
CA LYS A 19 6.25 -8.95 7.71
C LYS A 19 6.37 -10.28 6.93
N GLU A 20 6.18 -11.42 7.59
CA GLU A 20 6.33 -12.74 6.99
C GLU A 20 5.19 -13.09 6.03
N LYS A 21 3.99 -12.55 6.27
CA LYS A 21 2.86 -12.69 5.36
C LYS A 21 2.95 -11.73 4.18
N ALA A 22 3.53 -10.55 4.37
CA ALA A 22 3.67 -9.53 3.32
C ALA A 22 4.36 -10.07 2.06
N ARG A 23 5.36 -10.94 2.20
CA ARG A 23 6.05 -11.55 1.06
C ARG A 23 5.24 -12.59 0.30
N LYS A 24 4.21 -13.20 0.89
CA LYS A 24 3.58 -14.43 0.36
C LYS A 24 3.05 -14.27 -1.08
N PRO A 25 2.30 -13.21 -1.43
CA PRO A 25 1.85 -13.03 -2.82
C PRO A 25 2.99 -12.79 -3.81
N PHE A 26 4.11 -12.25 -3.33
CA PHE A 26 5.27 -11.83 -4.12
C PHE A 26 6.27 -12.95 -4.39
N LEU A 27 6.12 -14.11 -3.74
CA LEU A 27 6.88 -15.34 -4.04
C LEU A 27 6.42 -16.03 -5.34
N SER A 28 5.36 -15.54 -5.97
CA SER A 28 4.79 -16.06 -7.23
C SER A 28 4.19 -14.90 -8.03
N ASP A 29 3.61 -15.18 -9.20
CA ASP A 29 2.91 -14.15 -9.98
C ASP A 29 1.53 -13.75 -9.40
N ALA A 30 1.14 -14.27 -8.23
CA ALA A 30 -0.16 -13.98 -7.61
C ALA A 30 -0.36 -12.48 -7.31
N TRP A 31 0.71 -11.75 -6.95
CA TRP A 31 0.64 -10.31 -6.67
C TRP A 31 0.17 -9.48 -7.87
N LYS A 32 0.45 -9.93 -9.11
CA LYS A 32 0.04 -9.25 -10.35
C LYS A 32 -1.47 -9.21 -10.56
N PHE A 33 -2.22 -9.96 -9.74
CA PHE A 33 -3.68 -10.04 -9.77
C PHE A 33 -4.33 -9.37 -8.55
N LEU A 34 -3.55 -8.69 -7.71
CA LEU A 34 -4.07 -7.84 -6.65
C LEU A 34 -4.53 -6.50 -7.23
N SER A 35 -5.66 -6.00 -6.76
CA SER A 35 -6.15 -4.67 -7.12
C SER A 35 -5.63 -3.63 -6.13
N TYR A 36 -5.67 -3.96 -4.84
CA TYR A 36 -5.33 -3.06 -3.74
C TYR A 36 -4.47 -3.77 -2.69
N SER A 37 -3.70 -3.00 -1.93
CA SER A 37 -3.04 -3.48 -0.72
C SER A 37 -2.78 -2.33 0.24
N SER A 38 -2.77 -2.61 1.55
CA SER A 38 -2.61 -1.61 2.62
C SER A 38 -1.41 -1.86 3.54
N PRO A 39 -0.19 -2.07 3.00
CA PRO A 39 0.98 -2.37 3.82
C PRO A 39 1.35 -1.18 4.71
N ASN A 40 1.95 -1.45 5.87
CA ASN A 40 2.80 -0.45 6.51
C ASN A 40 4.15 -0.32 5.76
N LEU A 41 4.96 0.69 6.11
CA LEU A 41 6.25 0.92 5.43
C LEU A 41 7.20 -0.30 5.52
N ALA A 42 7.21 -1.01 6.64
CA ALA A 42 8.09 -2.18 6.83
C ALA A 42 7.68 -3.36 5.94
N GLU A 43 6.37 -3.60 5.82
CA GLU A 43 5.80 -4.61 4.92
C GLU A 43 6.05 -4.25 3.45
N LEU A 44 5.91 -2.97 3.10
CA LEU A 44 6.19 -2.48 1.75
C LEU A 44 7.64 -2.71 1.34
N CYS A 45 8.60 -2.52 2.26
CA CYS A 45 9.99 -2.90 2.05
C CYS A 45 10.12 -4.40 1.78
N ILE A 46 9.44 -5.26 2.54
CA ILE A 46 9.52 -6.71 2.35
C ILE A 46 8.94 -7.15 1.01
N MET A 47 7.81 -6.55 0.59
CA MET A 47 7.20 -6.82 -0.72
C MET A 47 8.19 -6.51 -1.84
N ASN A 48 8.84 -5.34 -1.80
CA ASN A 48 9.85 -4.93 -2.79
C ASN A 48 11.09 -5.81 -2.75
N LYS A 49 11.63 -6.10 -1.55
CA LYS A 49 12.78 -6.97 -1.36
C LYS A 49 12.54 -8.38 -1.91
N THR A 50 11.31 -8.90 -1.76
CA THR A 50 10.90 -10.20 -2.30
C THR A 50 10.92 -10.22 -3.83
N LEU A 51 10.67 -9.08 -4.47
CA LEU A 51 10.78 -8.90 -5.93
C LEU A 51 12.22 -8.61 -6.41
N GLY A 52 13.21 -8.61 -5.51
CA GLY A 52 14.59 -8.24 -5.83
C GLY A 52 14.79 -6.74 -6.07
N ILE A 53 13.84 -5.90 -5.66
CA ILE A 53 13.92 -4.44 -5.76
C ILE A 53 14.70 -3.92 -4.55
N SER A 54 15.62 -2.98 -4.79
CA SER A 54 16.42 -2.36 -3.75
C SER A 54 15.54 -1.63 -2.73
N THR A 55 15.83 -1.82 -1.44
CA THR A 55 15.13 -1.18 -0.33
C THR A 55 16.12 -0.56 0.64
N PRO A 56 15.72 0.44 1.44
CA PRO A 56 16.56 0.95 2.52
C PRO A 56 17.00 -0.18 3.48
N ASP A 57 18.24 -0.12 3.95
CA ASP A 57 18.75 -1.05 4.98
C ASP A 57 18.06 -0.79 6.33
N GLU A 58 17.76 0.48 6.62
CA GLU A 58 17.03 0.93 7.80
C GLU A 58 15.80 1.74 7.38
N LEU A 59 14.74 1.67 8.19
CA LEU A 59 13.54 2.46 7.93
C LEU A 59 13.80 3.94 8.21
N PRO A 60 13.40 4.85 7.31
CA PRO A 60 13.52 6.28 7.55
C PRO A 60 12.68 6.71 8.76
N ASN A 61 13.13 7.77 9.43
CA ASN A 61 12.50 8.26 10.66
C ASN A 61 11.96 9.70 10.55
N THR A 62 12.30 10.44 9.50
CA THR A 62 11.71 11.75 9.22
C THR A 62 10.51 11.61 8.28
N LEU A 63 9.50 12.47 8.45
CA LEU A 63 8.29 12.42 7.61
C LEU A 63 8.64 12.53 6.12
N ASP A 64 9.51 13.46 5.74
CA ASP A 64 9.90 13.65 4.34
C ASP A 64 10.57 12.42 3.74
N GLU A 65 11.46 11.75 4.49
CA GLU A 65 12.11 10.53 4.03
C GLU A 65 11.15 9.34 4.00
N ILE A 66 10.23 9.24 4.98
CA ILE A 66 9.16 8.25 5.01
C ILE A 66 8.27 8.39 3.76
N LEU A 67 7.82 9.60 3.43
CA LEU A 67 6.98 9.85 2.27
C LEU A 67 7.71 9.54 0.96
N LYS A 68 8.98 9.95 0.84
CA LYS A 68 9.82 9.64 -0.32
C LYS A 68 10.03 8.14 -0.50
N ALA A 69 10.35 7.43 0.59
CA ALA A 69 10.56 5.98 0.56
C ALA A 69 9.27 5.24 0.21
N ALA A 70 8.15 5.58 0.86
CA ALA A 70 6.85 4.97 0.58
C ALA A 70 6.42 5.18 -0.87
N ALA A 71 6.57 6.39 -1.41
CA ALA A 71 6.26 6.69 -2.82
C ALA A 71 7.16 5.91 -3.79
N ALA A 72 8.48 5.89 -3.53
CA ALA A 72 9.45 5.18 -4.37
C ALA A 72 9.18 3.67 -4.41
N LEU A 73 8.93 3.05 -3.24
CA LEU A 73 8.65 1.63 -3.09
C LEU A 73 7.26 1.23 -3.60
N SER A 74 6.30 2.16 -3.63
CA SER A 74 4.97 1.91 -4.20
C SER A 74 4.99 1.85 -5.73
N ARG A 75 5.85 2.66 -6.37
CA ARG A 75 5.89 2.83 -7.82
C ARG A 75 5.99 1.54 -8.64
N PRO A 76 6.93 0.59 -8.37
CA PRO A 76 7.03 -0.64 -9.14
C PRO A 76 5.80 -1.55 -8.98
N LEU A 77 5.14 -1.51 -7.82
CA LEU A 77 3.97 -2.34 -7.55
C LEU A 77 2.73 -1.86 -8.32
N LEU A 78 2.61 -0.54 -8.53
CA LEU A 78 1.51 0.09 -9.28
C LEU A 78 1.51 -0.19 -10.79
N GLU A 79 2.55 -0.85 -11.30
CA GLU A 79 2.48 -1.44 -12.65
C GLU A 79 1.35 -2.46 -12.76
N HIS A 80 1.07 -3.19 -11.67
CA HIS A 80 0.04 -4.21 -11.61
C HIS A 80 -1.12 -3.84 -10.69
N LEU A 81 -0.83 -3.27 -9.52
CA LEU A 81 -1.85 -2.82 -8.57
C LEU A 81 -2.51 -1.53 -9.07
N HIS A 82 -3.78 -1.35 -8.70
CA HIS A 82 -4.53 -0.14 -8.99
C HIS A 82 -4.17 0.98 -8.00
N CYS A 83 -4.12 0.63 -6.72
CA CYS A 83 -3.83 1.58 -5.66
C CYS A 83 -3.17 0.90 -4.45
N LEU A 84 -2.28 1.62 -3.79
CA LEU A 84 -1.66 1.24 -2.53
C LEU A 84 -2.06 2.25 -1.44
N VAL A 85 -2.43 1.75 -0.27
CA VAL A 85 -2.73 2.54 0.92
C VAL A 85 -1.64 2.29 1.95
N VAL A 86 -0.54 3.03 1.87
CA VAL A 86 0.60 2.79 2.76
C VAL A 86 0.35 3.41 4.12
N THR A 87 0.27 2.59 5.16
CA THR A 87 0.08 3.07 6.54
C THR A 87 1.41 3.50 7.15
N LEU A 88 1.42 4.69 7.77
CA LEU A 88 2.62 5.36 8.29
C LEU A 88 2.54 5.60 9.81
N GLY A 89 1.69 4.84 10.50
CA GLY A 89 1.46 4.96 11.94
C GLY A 89 1.00 6.38 12.32
N PRO A 90 1.70 7.08 13.25
CA PRO A 90 1.32 8.42 13.68
C PRO A 90 1.43 9.47 12.58
N HIS A 91 2.08 9.16 11.44
CA HIS A 91 2.15 10.05 10.30
C HIS A 91 0.96 9.92 9.34
N GLY A 92 -0.01 9.05 9.62
CA GLY A 92 -1.21 8.87 8.80
C GLY A 92 -1.00 7.87 7.67
N VAL A 93 -1.47 8.19 6.47
CA VAL A 93 -1.45 7.29 5.32
C VAL A 93 -0.97 7.98 4.06
N LEU A 94 -0.23 7.25 3.23
CA LEU A 94 0.12 7.68 1.88
C LEU A 94 -0.66 6.82 0.87
N LEU A 95 -1.57 7.47 0.16
CA LEU A 95 -2.31 6.87 -0.94
C LEU A 95 -1.47 6.99 -2.21
N CYS A 96 -1.18 5.89 -2.90
CA CYS A 96 -0.44 5.89 -4.15
C CYS A 96 -1.28 5.24 -5.26
N GLY A 97 -1.35 5.86 -6.44
CA GLY A 97 -2.16 5.33 -7.54
C GLY A 97 -2.15 6.22 -8.79
N GLU A 98 -3.07 5.92 -9.70
CA GLU A 98 -3.25 6.71 -10.92
C GLU A 98 -3.86 8.08 -10.61
N HIS A 99 -3.21 9.13 -11.09
CA HIS A 99 -3.72 10.49 -11.02
C HIS A 99 -4.93 10.68 -11.94
N GLU A 100 -6.01 11.22 -11.39
CA GLU A 100 -7.21 11.63 -12.10
C GLU A 100 -7.84 12.86 -11.44
N ALA A 101 -8.02 13.92 -12.22
CA ALA A 101 -8.70 15.16 -11.80
C ALA A 101 -8.19 15.78 -10.47
N GLY A 102 -6.88 15.75 -10.22
CA GLY A 102 -6.28 16.33 -9.02
C GLY A 102 -6.24 15.40 -7.80
N THR A 103 -6.68 14.15 -7.95
CA THR A 103 -6.67 13.12 -6.90
C THR A 103 -6.26 11.76 -7.46
N ILE A 104 -6.34 10.70 -6.65
CA ILE A 104 -6.12 9.32 -7.08
C ILE A 104 -7.46 8.69 -7.46
N ASN A 105 -7.50 8.05 -8.63
CA ASN A 105 -8.63 7.22 -9.00
C ASN A 105 -8.63 5.97 -8.12
N LEU A 106 -9.68 5.80 -7.30
CA LEU A 106 -9.87 4.60 -6.47
C LEU A 106 -10.68 3.50 -7.20
N GLN A 107 -11.35 3.83 -8.31
CA GLN A 107 -12.19 2.91 -9.04
C GLN A 107 -11.38 1.91 -9.87
N PRO A 108 -11.78 0.63 -9.88
CA PRO A 108 -11.11 -0.42 -10.62
C PRO A 108 -10.92 -0.09 -12.10
N ARG A 109 -9.72 -0.37 -12.63
CA ARG A 109 -9.34 -0.14 -14.03
C ARG A 109 -10.40 -0.70 -15.00
N LYS A 110 -10.93 0.16 -15.88
CA LYS A 110 -11.65 -0.26 -17.11
C LYS A 110 -10.75 -0.30 -18.36
N LEU A 111 -9.65 0.46 -18.39
CA LEU A 111 -8.78 0.61 -19.58
C LEU A 111 -7.30 0.80 -19.19
N LYS A 112 -6.39 0.13 -19.94
CA LYS A 112 -4.93 0.23 -19.79
C LYS A 112 -4.36 1.44 -20.54
N LYS A 113 -4.52 2.65 -20.01
CA LYS A 113 -3.73 3.80 -20.49
C LYS A 113 -2.58 4.06 -19.54
N ARG A 114 -1.39 4.37 -20.08
CA ARG A 114 -0.27 4.89 -19.29
C ARG A 114 -0.69 6.25 -18.71
N LYS A 115 -1.06 6.27 -17.43
CA LYS A 115 -1.39 7.50 -16.70
C LYS A 115 -0.27 7.86 -15.73
N GLN A 116 -0.22 9.13 -15.38
CA GLN A 116 0.70 9.66 -14.37
C GLN A 116 0.38 9.04 -13.01
N ILE A 117 1.39 8.48 -12.35
CA ILE A 117 1.26 8.01 -10.97
C ILE A 117 1.45 9.21 -10.05
N CYS A 118 0.63 9.30 -9.00
CA CYS A 118 0.79 10.28 -7.94
C CYS A 118 0.64 9.63 -6.56
N ALA A 119 1.06 10.37 -5.54
CA ALA A 119 0.91 9.99 -4.15
C ALA A 119 0.28 11.16 -3.38
N LEU A 120 -0.74 10.89 -2.56
CA LEU A 120 -1.39 11.85 -1.68
C LEU A 120 -1.21 11.43 -0.23
N HIS A 121 -0.70 12.35 0.58
CA HIS A 121 -0.51 12.15 2.02
C HIS A 121 -1.74 12.66 2.77
N TYR A 122 -2.32 11.80 3.60
CA TYR A 122 -3.36 12.15 4.55
C TYR A 122 -2.76 12.05 5.96
N PRO A 123 -2.52 13.17 6.66
CA PRO A 123 -1.96 13.14 8.00
C PRO A 123 -2.94 12.50 8.98
N ALA A 124 -2.42 11.79 9.98
CA ALA A 124 -3.24 11.31 11.09
C ALA A 124 -3.71 12.51 11.94
N MET A 125 -4.88 12.37 12.54
CA MET A 125 -5.28 13.27 13.61
C MET A 125 -4.31 13.14 14.79
N THR A 126 -3.98 14.26 15.42
CA THR A 126 -3.19 14.25 16.65
C THR A 126 -4.02 13.65 17.77
N VAL A 127 -3.54 12.55 18.32
CA VAL A 127 -4.10 11.85 19.50
C VAL A 127 -2.99 11.78 20.53
N THR A 128 -3.26 12.12 21.78
CA THR A 128 -2.21 12.09 22.80
C THR A 128 -1.90 10.64 23.19
N PRO A 129 -0.66 10.32 23.62
CA PRO A 129 -0.32 8.95 24.03
C PRO A 129 -1.23 8.39 25.13
N GLU A 130 -1.76 9.25 26.00
CA GLU A 130 -2.68 8.89 27.09
C GLU A 130 -4.07 8.48 26.59
N GLU A 131 -4.48 8.98 25.42
CA GLU A 131 -5.72 8.60 24.74
C GLU A 131 -5.57 7.28 23.95
N ILE A 132 -4.34 6.86 23.64
CA ILE A 132 -4.05 5.64 22.90
C ILE A 132 -4.04 4.44 23.86
N LEU A 133 -5.17 3.75 23.95
CA LEU A 133 -5.27 2.50 24.72
C LEU A 133 -4.51 1.33 24.07
N ASN A 134 -4.56 1.24 22.74
CA ASN A 134 -3.94 0.17 21.96
C ASN A 134 -3.81 0.60 20.48
N VAL A 135 -2.76 0.13 19.81
CA VAL A 135 -2.52 0.32 18.37
C VAL A 135 -2.74 -0.95 17.54
N SER A 136 -2.87 -2.10 18.20
CA SER A 136 -3.14 -3.38 17.54
C SER A 136 -4.49 -3.35 16.83
N GLY A 137 -4.51 -3.75 15.56
CA GLY A 137 -5.72 -3.73 14.73
C GLY A 137 -6.08 -2.36 14.15
N ALA A 138 -5.28 -1.30 14.37
CA ALA A 138 -5.54 0.01 13.76
C ALA A 138 -5.50 -0.06 12.22
N GLY A 139 -4.53 -0.79 11.66
CA GLY A 139 -4.45 -1.06 10.22
C GLY A 139 -5.62 -1.87 9.70
N ASP A 140 -6.01 -2.93 10.43
CA ASP A 140 -7.17 -3.78 10.06
C ASP A 140 -8.48 -2.97 10.07
N SER A 141 -8.65 -2.07 11.05
CA SER A 141 -9.82 -1.19 11.14
C SER A 141 -9.89 -0.21 9.98
N LEU A 142 -8.75 0.36 9.58
CA LEU A 142 -8.66 1.19 8.39
C LEU A 142 -9.02 0.39 7.13
N ALA A 143 -8.42 -0.79 6.95
CA ALA A 143 -8.68 -1.65 5.80
C ALA A 143 -10.15 -2.11 5.73
N GLY A 144 -10.79 -2.37 6.87
CA GLY A 144 -12.20 -2.74 6.94
C GLY A 144 -13.18 -1.60 6.63
N ALA A 145 -12.73 -0.34 6.72
CA ALA A 145 -13.56 0.83 6.43
C ALA A 145 -13.47 1.30 4.95
N LEU A 146 -12.47 0.81 4.20
CA LEU A 146 -12.21 1.15 2.79
C LEU A 146 -12.94 0.20 1.83
#